data_AF-A0A399R543-F1
#
_entry.id   AF-A0A399R543-F1
#
_cell.length_a   1.000
_cell.length_b   1.000
_cell.length_c   1.000
_cell.angle_alpha   90.00
_cell.angle_beta   90.00
_cell.angle_gamma   90.00
#
_symmetry.space_group_name_H-M   'P 1'
#
loop_
_entity.id
_entity.type
_entity.pdbx_description
1 polymer ?
#
loop_
_entity_poly.entity_id
_entity_poly.type
_entity_poly.pdbx_seq_one_letter_code
_entity_poly.pdbx_strand_id
1 'polypeptide(L)'
;MEEPQDFETRFSEVFQPLFLWGVGAFELTLVIYTLYMEFVTGTGPSLLSTVLPLSVVIAVVWAILAVLITLAFIGLKNRASRARH
;
A
#
# COMPACT_ATOMS: atom_id res chain seq x y z
N MET A 1 -23.56 21.26 -8.65
CA MET A 1 -23.84 20.10 -7.78
C MET A 1 -22.78 19.08 -8.13
N GLU A 2 -21.75 18.92 -7.30
CA GLU A 2 -20.69 17.93 -7.56
C GLU A 2 -21.23 16.54 -7.18
N GLU A 3 -21.33 15.67 -8.18
CA GLU A 3 -21.96 14.37 -8.07
C GLU A 3 -21.05 13.37 -7.34
N PRO A 4 -21.63 12.43 -6.56
CA PRO A 4 -20.89 11.36 -5.87
C PRO A 4 -20.06 10.48 -6.83
N GLN A 5 -20.39 10.47 -8.12
CA GLN A 5 -19.66 9.75 -9.17
C GLN A 5 -18.26 10.32 -9.43
N ASP A 6 -18.06 11.64 -9.32
CA ASP A 6 -16.76 12.27 -9.58
C ASP A 6 -15.75 11.95 -8.48
N PHE A 7 -16.23 11.75 -7.24
CA PHE A 7 -15.41 11.41 -6.08
C PHE A 7 -14.99 9.93 -6.03
N GLU A 8 -15.88 9.00 -6.36
CA GLU A 8 -15.52 7.57 -6.47
C GLU A 8 -14.53 7.34 -7.61
N THR A 9 -14.73 8.02 -8.73
CA THR A 9 -13.83 7.96 -9.89
C THR A 9 -12.43 8.43 -9.50
N ARG A 10 -12.29 9.60 -8.88
CA ARG A 10 -11.00 10.11 -8.39
C ARG A 10 -10.34 9.21 -7.35
N PHE A 11 -11.13 8.63 -6.44
CA PHE A 11 -10.59 7.68 -5.47
C PHE A 11 -10.03 6.45 -6.17
N SER A 12 -10.78 5.85 -7.11
CA SER A 12 -10.28 4.70 -7.88
C SER A 12 -9.06 5.05 -8.74
N GLU A 13 -9.05 6.20 -9.40
CA GLU A 13 -7.93 6.64 -10.25
C GLU A 13 -6.62 6.84 -9.48
N VAL A 14 -6.69 7.25 -8.21
CA VAL A 14 -5.48 7.46 -7.40
C VAL A 14 -5.14 6.23 -6.58
N PHE A 15 -6.13 5.66 -5.89
CA PHE A 15 -5.92 4.59 -4.93
C PHE A 15 -5.60 3.26 -5.60
N GLN A 16 -6.23 2.94 -6.73
CA GLN A 16 -6.03 1.67 -7.42
C GLN A 16 -4.62 1.52 -8.00
N PRO A 17 -4.05 2.50 -8.73
CA PRO A 17 -2.65 2.41 -9.15
C PRO A 17 -1.69 2.51 -7.98
N LEU A 18 -1.94 3.34 -6.95
CA LEU A 18 -1.10 3.40 -5.76
C LEU A 18 -1.07 2.07 -5.00
N PHE A 19 -2.21 1.38 -4.91
CA PHE A 19 -2.30 0.08 -4.27
C PHE A 19 -1.58 -1.00 -5.07
N LEU A 20 -1.80 -1.04 -6.40
CA LEU A 20 -1.16 -2.00 -7.31
C LEU A 20 0.36 -1.83 -7.36
N TRP A 21 0.84 -0.59 -7.48
CA TRP A 21 2.28 -0.31 -7.57
C TRP A 21 2.97 -0.17 -6.22
N GLY A 22 2.26 0.23 -5.17
CA GLY A 22 2.84 0.56 -3.87
C GLY A 22 3.58 -0.61 -3.23
N VAL A 23 2.95 -1.79 -3.17
CA VAL A 23 3.61 -3.01 -2.66
C VAL A 23 4.86 -3.31 -3.48
N GLY A 24 4.73 -3.30 -4.81
CA GLY A 24 5.85 -3.60 -5.72
C GLY A 24 7.02 -2.63 -5.56
N ALA A 25 6.74 -1.34 -5.39
CA ALA A 25 7.75 -0.33 -5.15
C ALA A 25 8.45 -0.51 -3.78
N PHE A 26 7.68 -0.83 -2.72
CA PHE A 26 8.25 -1.13 -1.40
C PHE A 26 9.13 -2.37 -1.42
N GLU A 27 8.65 -3.46 -2.02
CA GLU A 27 9.40 -4.71 -2.19
C GLU A 27 10.68 -4.49 -2.99
N LEU A 28 10.59 -3.79 -4.13
CA LEU A 28 11.75 -3.48 -4.96
C LEU A 28 12.79 -2.64 -4.19
N THR A 29 12.34 -1.64 -3.44
CA THR A 29 13.22 -0.81 -2.60
C THR A 29 13.93 -1.66 -1.56
N LEU A 30 13.21 -2.59 -0.93
CA LEU A 30 13.76 -3.49 0.08
C LEU A 30 14.79 -4.45 -0.49
N VAL A 31 14.53 -5.03 -1.66
CA VAL A 31 15.47 -5.89 -2.37
C VAL A 31 16.73 -5.10 -2.74
N ILE A 32 16.58 -3.91 -3.32
CA ILE A 32 17.73 -3.05 -3.68
C ILE A 32 18.53 -2.68 -2.44
N TYR A 33 17.87 -2.28 -1.35
CA TYR A 33 18.53 -1.95 -0.09
C TYR A 33 19.29 -3.14 0.49
N THR A 34 18.71 -4.33 0.43
CA THR A 34 19.34 -5.56 0.90
C THR A 34 20.58 -5.89 0.08
N LEU A 35 20.49 -5.83 -1.25
CA LEU A 35 21.63 -6.07 -2.14
C LEU A 35 22.74 -5.05 -1.91
N TYR A 36 22.39 -3.79 -1.70
CA TYR A 36 23.35 -2.74 -1.35
C TYR A 36 24.04 -3.03 0.00
N MET A 37 23.26 -3.39 1.03
CA MET A 37 23.82 -3.74 2.33
C MET A 37 24.74 -4.95 2.25
N GLU A 38 24.32 -6.04 1.59
CA GLU A 38 25.15 -7.22 1.34
C GLU A 38 26.46 -6.86 0.62
N PHE A 39 26.41 -5.97 -0.36
CA PHE A 39 27.59 -5.49 -1.07
C PHE A 39 28.55 -4.70 -0.17
N VAL A 40 28.03 -3.86 0.74
CA VAL A 40 28.84 -3.02 1.63
C VAL A 40 29.43 -3.81 2.80
N THR A 41 28.67 -4.71 3.41
CA THR A 41 29.09 -5.46 4.61
C THR A 41 29.91 -6.70 4.28
N GLY A 42 29.92 -7.16 3.01
CA GLY A 42 30.60 -8.38 2.60
C GLY A 42 30.00 -9.66 3.21
N THR A 43 28.90 -9.53 3.94
CA THR A 43 28.04 -10.64 4.32
C THR A 43 27.36 -11.09 3.04
N GLY A 44 27.65 -12.30 2.56
CA GLY A 44 27.00 -12.87 1.36
C GLY A 44 25.46 -12.98 1.50
N PRO A 45 24.78 -13.85 0.72
CA PRO A 45 23.31 -13.89 0.57
C PRO A 45 22.49 -14.26 1.83
N SER A 46 23.10 -14.18 3.01
CA SER A 46 22.49 -14.38 4.32
C SER A 46 21.36 -13.40 4.66
N LEU A 47 21.38 -12.16 4.14
CA LEU A 47 20.34 -11.18 4.47
C LEU A 47 19.02 -11.48 3.75
N LEU A 48 19.06 -12.16 2.60
CA LEU A 48 17.85 -12.66 1.91
C LEU A 48 16.96 -13.53 2.81
N SER A 49 17.56 -14.33 3.72
CA SER A 49 16.80 -15.18 4.65
C SER A 49 15.99 -14.37 5.69
N THR A 50 16.42 -13.15 5.97
CA THR A 50 15.76 -12.23 6.91
C THR A 50 14.76 -11.32 6.17
N VAL A 51 15.01 -11.04 4.90
CA VAL A 51 14.20 -10.15 4.06
C VAL A 51 12.93 -10.82 3.56
N LEU A 52 12.96 -12.13 3.29
CA LEU A 52 11.76 -12.89 2.89
C LEU A 52 10.63 -12.82 3.94
N PRO A 53 10.86 -13.09 5.24
CA PRO A 53 9.85 -12.89 6.28
C PRO A 53 9.37 -11.44 6.37
N LEU A 54 10.28 -10.47 6.23
CA LEU A 54 9.98 -9.05 6.33
C LEU A 54 9.07 -8.58 5.18
N SER A 55 9.34 -9.05 3.96
CA SER A 55 8.52 -8.86 2.77
C SER A 55 7.09 -9.34 3.00
N VAL A 56 6.91 -10.56 3.53
CA VAL A 56 5.58 -11.10 3.87
C VAL A 56 4.85 -10.19 4.87
N VAL A 57 5.54 -9.72 5.91
CA VAL A 57 4.95 -8.80 6.89
C VAL A 57 4.50 -7.49 6.23
N ILE A 58 5.32 -6.94 5.34
CA ILE A 58 4.99 -5.69 4.63
C ILE A 58 3.79 -5.88 3.71
N ALA A 59 3.73 -6.98 2.96
CA ALA A 59 2.58 -7.31 2.13
C ALA A 59 1.28 -7.43 2.94
N VAL A 60 1.33 -8.09 4.11
CA VAL A 60 0.17 -8.22 5.01
C VAL A 60 -0.25 -6.86 5.56
N VAL A 61 0.69 -6.06 6.06
CA VAL A 61 0.40 -4.71 6.58
C VAL A 61 -0.19 -3.82 5.50
N TRP A 62 0.34 -3.88 4.27
CA TRP A 62 -0.17 -3.10 3.14
C TRP A 62 -1.59 -3.50 2.76
N ALA A 63 -1.90 -4.80 2.76
CA ALA A 63 -3.25 -5.29 2.52
C ALA A 63 -4.23 -4.80 3.60
N ILE A 64 -3.84 -4.83 4.87
CA ILE A 64 -4.66 -4.32 5.99
C ILE A 64 -4.91 -2.82 5.82
N LEU A 65 -3.86 -2.03 5.54
CA LEU A 65 -3.98 -0.60 5.30
C LEU A 65 -4.95 -0.30 4.16
N ALA A 66 -4.89 -1.08 3.08
CA ALA A 66 -5.76 -0.86 1.95
C ALA A 66 -7.24 -1.06 2.31
N VAL A 67 -7.55 -2.16 3.02
CA VAL A 67 -8.89 -2.43 3.52
C VAL A 67 -9.36 -1.32 4.47
N LEU A 68 -8.49 -0.86 5.39
CA LEU A 68 -8.83 0.21 6.32
C LEU A 68 -9.12 1.53 5.60
N ILE A 69 -8.33 1.90 4.60
CA ILE A 69 -8.56 3.11 3.82
C ILE A 69 -9.87 3.02 3.04
N THR A 70 -10.14 1.88 2.38
CA THR A 70 -11.42 1.66 1.69
C THR A 70 -12.61 1.74 2.65
N LEU A 71 -12.52 1.12 3.83
CA LEU A 71 -13.58 1.17 4.85
C LEU A 71 -13.79 2.58 5.39
N ALA A 72 -12.72 3.32 5.69
CA ALA A 72 -12.80 4.70 6.14
C ALA A 72 -13.49 5.58 5.08
N PHE A 73 -13.16 5.38 3.81
CA PHE A 73 -13.75 6.12 2.70
C PHE A 73 -15.26 5.82 2.55
N ILE A 74 -15.66 4.54 2.58
CA ILE A 74 -17.07 4.12 2.57
C ILE A 74 -17.82 4.71 3.77
N GLY A 75 -17.21 4.69 4.96
CA GLY A 75 -17.78 5.28 6.17
C GLY A 75 -18.02 6.78 6.06
N LEU A 76 -17.06 7.53 5.53
CA LEU A 76 -17.19 8.97 5.28
C LEU A 76 -18.29 9.27 4.25
N LYS A 77 -18.35 8.50 3.16
CA LYS A 77 -19.41 8.64 2.14
C LYS A 77 -20.79 8.42 2.72
N ASN A 78 -20.98 7.36 3.52
CA ASN A 78 -22.26 7.05 4.15
C ASN A 78 -22.69 8.11 5.17
N ARG A 79 -21.74 8.67 5.93
CA ARG A 79 -22.01 9.76 6.88
C ARG A 79 -22.41 11.05 6.17
N ALA A 80 -21.71 11.41 5.09
CA ALA A 80 -22.03 12.60 4.29
C ALA A 80 -23.39 12.47 3.59
N SER A 81 -23.73 11.28 3.10
CA SER A 81 -25.04 11.00 2.49
C SER A 81 -26.19 11.07 3.51
N ARG A 82 -26.00 10.55 4.74
CA ARG A 82 -27.03 10.64 5.80
C ARG A 82 -27.25 12.06 6.33
N ALA A 83 -26.25 12.94 6.29
CA ALA A 83 -26.40 14.32 6.74
C ALA A 83 -27.14 15.23 5.74
N ARG A 84 -27.40 14.73 4.52
CA ARG A 84 -28.05 15.47 3.42
C ARG A 84 -29.54 15.13 3.25
N HIS A 85 -30.07 14.22 4.06
CA HIS A 85 -31.49 13.90 4.21
C HIS A 85 -31.97 14.35 5.59
#